data_AF-A0AAN0JTQ1-F1
#
_entry.id   AF-A0AAN0JTQ1-F1
#
_cell.length_a   1.000
_cell.length_b   1.000
_cell.length_c   1.000
_cell.angle_alpha   90.00
_cell.angle_beta   90.00
_cell.angle_gamma   90.00
#
_symmetry.space_group_name_H-M   'P 1'
#
loop_
_entity.id
_entity.type
_entity.pdbx_description
1 polymer ?
#
loop_
_entity_poly.entity_id
_entity_poly.type
_entity_poly.pdbx_seq_one_letter_code
_entity_poly.pdbx_strand_id
1 'polypeptide(L)'
;MIYVAKEMEREGLKIPLLIGGATTTKTHTAVKIAPCYSQPTIHVVDASKSVVVVSTLLDATAKDDFTDDISEEYTDIREDHYDSIKDKQYVSIAKARSEALALNMNSYKPVKPRQLGITVFQDYDLNRLVSYIDWKPFFDVWQLKGKYPNRGYPKIFNDKDVGAEAKRIYI
;
A
#
# COMPACT_ATOMS: atom_id res chain seq x y z
N MET A 1 2.17 14.23 -0.58
CA MET A 1 3.62 13.94 -0.66
C MET A 1 4.31 14.70 -1.78
N ILE A 2 3.79 14.70 -3.03
CA ILE A 2 4.35 15.53 -4.13
C ILE A 2 4.44 17.01 -3.72
N TYR A 3 3.37 17.55 -3.12
CA TYR A 3 3.36 18.92 -2.61
C TYR A 3 4.53 19.19 -1.66
N VAL A 4 4.72 18.32 -0.65
CA VAL A 4 5.82 18.45 0.31
C VAL A 4 7.18 18.42 -0.39
N ALA A 5 7.42 17.49 -1.32
CA ALA A 5 8.68 17.43 -2.07
C ALA A 5 8.97 18.76 -2.81
N LYS A 6 7.96 19.35 -3.47
CA LYS A 6 8.09 20.66 -4.13
C LYS A 6 8.36 21.80 -3.14
N GLU A 7 7.73 21.78 -1.98
CA GLU A 7 8.00 22.79 -0.94
C GLU A 7 9.41 22.62 -0.37
N MET A 8 9.88 21.39 -0.17
CA MET A 8 11.25 21.14 0.28
C MET A 8 12.29 21.66 -0.73
N GLU A 9 12.03 21.48 -2.03
CA GLU A 9 12.85 22.05 -3.09
C GLU A 9 12.80 23.58 -3.07
N ARG A 10 11.60 24.16 -2.96
CA ARG A 10 11.41 25.62 -2.92
C ARG A 10 12.14 26.27 -1.75
N GLU A 11 12.10 25.65 -0.57
CA GLU A 11 12.80 26.12 0.63
C GLU A 11 14.30 25.75 0.64
N GLY A 12 14.80 25.09 -0.41
CA GLY A 12 16.22 24.77 -0.57
C GLY A 12 16.74 23.73 0.42
N LEU A 13 15.87 22.88 0.96
CA LEU A 13 16.27 21.86 1.92
C LEU A 13 17.25 20.85 1.29
N LYS A 14 18.16 20.35 2.13
CA LYS A 14 19.25 19.41 1.74
C LYS A 14 19.16 18.04 2.41
N ILE A 15 18.10 17.81 3.18
CA ILE A 15 17.90 16.55 3.91
C ILE A 15 17.19 15.51 3.03
N PRO A 16 17.49 14.21 3.17
CA PRO A 16 16.74 13.16 2.47
C PRO A 16 15.25 13.15 2.82
N LEU A 17 14.41 12.79 1.85
CA LEU A 17 12.96 12.63 2.01
C LEU A 17 12.59 11.14 1.98
N LEU A 18 12.15 10.60 3.11
CA LEU A 18 11.65 9.22 3.20
C LEU A 18 10.13 9.19 2.98
N ILE A 19 9.69 8.34 2.06
CA ILE A 19 8.29 8.15 1.68
C ILE A 19 7.83 6.76 2.13
N GLY A 20 6.79 6.69 2.95
CA GLY A 20 6.21 5.42 3.38
C GLY A 20 4.72 5.55 3.68
N GLY A 21 4.06 4.41 3.88
CA GLY A 21 2.63 4.31 4.19
C GLY A 21 1.82 3.54 3.15
N ALA A 22 0.58 3.17 3.52
CA ALA A 22 -0.23 2.20 2.78
C ALA A 22 -0.50 2.56 1.31
N THR A 23 -0.60 3.85 0.98
CA THR A 23 -0.89 4.33 -0.39
C THR A 23 0.37 4.62 -1.20
N THR A 24 1.55 4.42 -0.61
CA THR A 24 2.83 4.73 -1.25
C THR A 24 3.41 3.50 -1.92
N THR A 25 4.02 3.69 -3.08
CA THR A 25 4.73 2.64 -3.79
C THR A 25 6.05 3.18 -4.32
N LYS A 26 7.00 2.27 -4.57
CA LYS A 26 8.28 2.61 -5.21
C LYS A 26 8.03 3.28 -6.56
N THR A 27 7.15 2.71 -7.39
CA THR A 27 6.76 3.28 -8.70
C THR A 27 6.17 4.69 -8.59
N HIS A 28 5.21 4.93 -7.70
CA HIS A 28 4.65 6.28 -7.55
C HIS A 28 5.71 7.28 -7.07
N THR A 29 6.60 6.85 -6.16
CA THR A 29 7.69 7.69 -5.67
C THR A 29 8.66 8.05 -6.79
N ALA A 30 9.14 7.07 -7.55
CA ALA A 30 10.07 7.26 -8.66
C ALA A 30 9.51 8.12 -9.80
N VAL A 31 8.22 7.94 -10.13
CA VAL A 31 7.57 8.60 -11.27
C VAL A 31 7.05 10.00 -10.92
N LYS A 32 6.53 10.21 -9.70
CA LYS A 32 5.79 11.44 -9.35
C LYS A 32 6.39 12.28 -8.24
N ILE A 33 7.14 11.69 -7.30
CA ILE A 33 7.64 12.42 -6.11
C ILE A 33 9.11 12.80 -6.28
N ALA A 34 9.98 11.82 -6.56
CA ALA A 34 11.42 12.04 -6.69
C ALA A 34 11.80 13.13 -7.72
N PRO A 35 11.13 13.28 -8.88
CA PRO A 35 11.43 14.36 -9.82
C PRO A 35 11.14 15.78 -9.30
N CYS A 36 10.44 15.90 -8.16
CA CYS A 36 10.06 17.18 -7.57
C CYS A 36 11.04 17.68 -6.50
N TYR A 37 12.09 16.94 -6.17
CA TYR A 37 13.07 17.30 -5.15
C TYR A 37 14.46 16.80 -5.54
N SER A 38 15.45 17.70 -5.52
CA SER A 38 16.82 17.42 -6.00
C SER A 38 17.67 16.63 -5.02
N GLN A 39 17.19 16.36 -3.80
CA GLN A 39 17.89 15.53 -2.82
C GLN A 39 17.27 14.12 -2.76
N PRO A 40 17.94 13.15 -2.15
CA PRO A 40 17.48 11.76 -2.13
C PRO A 40 16.04 11.65 -1.63
N THR A 41 15.17 11.10 -2.48
CA THR A 41 13.77 10.80 -2.16
C THR A 41 13.59 9.30 -2.22
N ILE A 42 13.38 8.63 -1.08
CA ILE A 42 13.47 7.17 -0.98
C ILE A 42 12.16 6.60 -0.45
N HIS A 43 11.57 5.66 -1.19
CA HIS A 43 10.45 4.85 -0.75
C HIS A 43 10.92 3.77 0.23
N VAL A 44 10.28 3.71 1.40
CA VAL A 44 10.55 2.72 2.43
C VAL A 44 9.30 1.88 2.68
N VAL A 45 9.46 0.56 2.57
CA VAL A 45 8.34 -0.40 2.56
C VAL A 45 7.71 -0.56 3.95
N ASP A 46 8.53 -0.64 5.00
CA ASP A 46 8.09 -0.86 6.37
C ASP A 46 9.10 -0.29 7.38
N ALA A 47 8.71 -0.31 8.66
CA ALA A 47 9.51 0.24 9.76
C ALA A 47 10.81 -0.53 10.03
N SER A 48 10.91 -1.80 9.65
CA SER A 48 12.15 -2.57 9.84
C SER A 48 13.23 -2.11 8.85
N LYS A 49 12.82 -1.76 7.62
CA LYS A 49 13.73 -1.28 6.57
C LYS A 49 14.13 0.18 6.73
N SER A 50 13.31 1.01 7.40
CA SER A 50 13.64 2.42 7.61
C SER A 50 14.93 2.60 8.41
N VAL A 51 15.19 1.73 9.38
CA VAL A 51 16.41 1.79 10.21
C VAL A 51 17.66 1.61 9.35
N VAL A 52 17.67 0.61 8.47
CA VAL A 52 18.81 0.33 7.58
C VAL A 52 19.01 1.49 6.60
N VAL A 53 17.92 1.97 5.97
CA VAL A 53 17.98 3.10 5.04
C VAL A 53 18.55 4.35 5.70
N VAL A 54 18.06 4.72 6.89
CA VAL A 54 18.55 5.89 7.61
C VAL A 54 20.00 5.70 8.04
N SER A 55 20.39 4.50 8.49
CA SER A 55 21.78 4.20 8.85
C SER A 55 22.72 4.39 7.67
N THR A 56 22.37 3.89 6.48
CA THR A 56 23.17 4.07 5.26
C THR A 56 23.25 5.53 4.84
N LEU A 57 22.15 6.29 4.95
CA LEU A 57 22.13 7.72 4.61
C LEU A 57 22.98 8.60 5.55
N LEU A 58 23.27 8.11 6.76
CA LEU A 58 24.12 8.79 7.74
C LEU A 58 25.60 8.37 7.63
N ASP A 59 25.90 7.30 6.89
CA ASP A 59 27.26 6.83 6.66
C ASP A 59 27.91 7.64 5.53
N ALA A 60 28.97 8.39 5.85
CA ALA A 60 29.64 9.26 4.90
C ALA A 60 30.33 8.51 3.74
N THR A 61 30.59 7.21 3.90
CA THR A 61 31.24 6.39 2.87
C THR A 61 30.25 5.64 1.99
N ALA A 62 29.10 5.24 2.55
CA ALA A 62 28.10 4.43 1.84
C ALA A 62 26.92 5.25 1.28
N LYS A 63 26.74 6.50 1.76
CA LYS A 63 25.60 7.33 1.37
C LYS A 63 25.56 7.61 -0.13
N ASP A 64 26.68 8.06 -0.72
CA ASP A 64 26.69 8.53 -2.10
C ASP A 64 26.40 7.37 -3.06
N ASP A 65 27.12 6.25 -2.93
CA ASP A 65 26.87 5.01 -3.66
C ASP A 65 25.39 4.57 -3.53
N PHE A 66 24.85 4.54 -2.30
CA PHE A 66 23.47 4.15 -2.07
C PHE A 66 22.44 5.09 -2.72
N THR A 67 22.72 6.40 -2.75
CA THR A 67 21.83 7.36 -3.39
C THR A 67 21.87 7.28 -4.91
N ASP A 68 23.04 6.98 -5.47
CA ASP A 68 23.22 6.78 -6.90
C ASP A 68 22.50 5.51 -7.37
N ASP A 69 22.66 4.40 -6.64
CA ASP A 69 21.95 3.13 -6.89
C ASP A 69 20.42 3.33 -6.94
N ILE A 70 19.88 4.08 -5.97
CA ILE A 70 18.44 4.37 -5.92
C ILE A 70 18.01 5.29 -7.06
N SER A 71 18.85 6.26 -7.45
CA SER A 71 18.57 7.17 -8.56
C SER A 71 18.52 6.43 -9.90
N GLU A 72 19.44 5.50 -10.11
CA GLU A 72 19.45 4.59 -11.27
C GLU A 72 18.20 3.71 -11.27
N GLU A 73 17.90 3.02 -10.17
CA GLU A 73 16.68 2.20 -10.04
C GLU A 73 15.42 3.01 -10.34
N TYR A 74 15.35 4.27 -9.89
CA TYR A 74 14.17 5.12 -10.11
C TYR A 74 14.07 5.64 -11.53
N THR A 75 15.18 5.71 -12.25
CA THR A 75 15.21 6.04 -13.67
C THR A 75 14.66 4.88 -14.47
N ASP A 76 15.14 3.65 -14.23
CA ASP A 76 14.64 2.43 -14.86
C ASP A 76 13.13 2.26 -14.66
N ILE A 77 12.66 2.34 -13.40
CA ILE A 77 11.23 2.22 -13.06
C ILE A 77 10.39 3.28 -13.80
N ARG A 78 10.95 4.47 -14.02
CA ARG A 78 10.24 5.57 -14.68
C ARG A 78 10.14 5.33 -16.19
N GLU A 79 11.22 4.87 -16.80
CA GLU A 79 11.25 4.50 -18.22
C GLU A 79 10.28 3.35 -18.50
N ASP A 80 10.38 2.26 -17.73
CA ASP A 80 9.45 1.12 -17.80
C ASP A 80 7.99 1.55 -17.65
N HIS A 81 7.71 2.46 -16.71
CA HIS A 81 6.36 2.96 -16.50
C HIS A 81 5.83 3.70 -17.74
N TYR A 82 6.63 4.60 -18.33
CA TYR A 82 6.21 5.36 -19.51
C TYR A 82 6.10 4.48 -20.77
N ASP A 83 6.94 3.47 -20.91
CA ASP A 83 6.82 2.51 -22.00
C ASP A 83 5.57 1.65 -21.86
N SER A 84 5.26 1.16 -20.65
CA SER A 84 4.03 0.41 -20.40
C SER A 84 2.74 1.21 -20.68
N ILE A 85 2.80 2.55 -20.69
CA ILE A 85 1.65 3.39 -21.04
C ILE A 85 1.41 3.39 -22.55
N LYS A 86 2.48 3.33 -23.36
CA LYS A 86 2.39 3.30 -24.83
C LYS A 86 1.70 2.03 -25.33
N ASP A 87 1.88 0.92 -24.63
CA ASP A 87 1.29 -0.38 -24.97
C ASP A 87 -0.21 -0.49 -24.62
N LYS A 88 -0.73 0.42 -23.78
CA LYS A 88 -2.14 0.37 -23.35
C LYS A 88 -3.06 0.89 -24.45
N GLN A 89 -3.80 -0.03 -25.05
CA GLN A 89 -4.90 0.32 -25.95
C GLN A 89 -6.15 0.65 -25.15
N TYR A 90 -6.58 1.91 -25.23
CA TYR A 90 -7.84 2.36 -24.66
C TYR A 90 -8.90 2.45 -25.76
N VAL A 91 -10.12 2.00 -25.45
CA VAL A 91 -11.29 2.28 -26.28
C VAL A 91 -11.88 3.64 -25.92
N SER A 92 -12.60 4.26 -26.86
CA SER A 92 -13.33 5.48 -26.56
C SER A 92 -14.39 5.23 -25.49
N ILE A 93 -14.71 6.27 -24.70
CA ILE A 93 -15.78 6.19 -23.70
C ILE A 93 -17.13 5.76 -24.32
N ALA A 94 -17.39 6.16 -25.56
CA ALA A 94 -18.59 5.77 -26.30
C ALA A 94 -18.59 4.26 -26.58
N LYS A 95 -17.48 3.70 -27.07
CA LYS A 95 -17.34 2.26 -27.34
C LYS A 95 -17.42 1.42 -26.06
N ALA A 96 -16.73 1.83 -24.99
CA ALA A 96 -16.82 1.16 -23.69
C ALA A 96 -18.26 1.10 -23.15
N ARG A 97 -19.03 2.18 -23.33
CA ARG A 97 -20.45 2.23 -22.94
C ARG A 97 -21.34 1.37 -23.83
N SER A 98 -21.06 1.27 -25.15
CA SER A 98 -21.82 0.39 -26.03
C SER A 98 -21.55 -1.09 -25.77
N GLU A 99 -20.35 -1.43 -25.29
CA GLU A 99 -19.94 -2.79 -24.90
C GLU A 99 -20.21 -3.08 -23.42
N ALA A 100 -21.05 -2.27 -22.75
CA ALA A 100 -21.40 -2.49 -21.36
C ALA A 100 -22.09 -3.86 -21.16
N LEU A 101 -21.95 -4.42 -19.96
CA LEU A 101 -22.55 -5.71 -19.59
C LEU A 101 -24.06 -5.73 -19.85
N ALA A 102 -24.49 -6.53 -20.82
CA ALA A 102 -25.89 -6.68 -21.20
C ALA A 102 -26.61 -7.63 -20.23
N LEU A 103 -27.12 -7.07 -19.13
CA LEU A 103 -27.94 -7.82 -18.16
C LEU A 103 -29.38 -7.95 -18.68
N ASN A 104 -29.93 -9.17 -18.63
CA ASN A 104 -31.36 -9.38 -18.89
C ASN A 104 -32.19 -8.91 -17.68
N MET A 105 -32.65 -7.66 -17.74
CA MET A 105 -33.47 -7.06 -16.68
C MET A 105 -34.90 -7.62 -16.63
N ASN A 106 -35.38 -8.28 -17.70
CA ASN A 106 -36.73 -8.85 -17.73
C ASN A 106 -36.84 -10.13 -16.89
N SER A 107 -35.74 -10.88 -16.74
CA SER A 107 -35.69 -12.09 -15.92
C SER A 107 -35.27 -11.82 -14.47
N TYR A 108 -34.67 -10.66 -14.20
CA TYR A 108 -34.27 -10.27 -12.84
C TYR A 108 -35.40 -9.51 -12.14
N LYS A 109 -35.82 -10.00 -10.98
CA LYS A 109 -36.74 -9.28 -10.09
C LYS A 109 -35.92 -8.76 -8.90
N PRO A 110 -35.60 -7.44 -8.85
CA PRO A 110 -34.89 -6.87 -7.71
C PRO A 110 -35.65 -7.12 -6.41
N VAL A 111 -34.95 -7.55 -5.37
CA VAL A 111 -35.54 -7.71 -4.04
C VAL A 111 -35.66 -6.34 -3.40
N LYS A 112 -36.90 -5.93 -3.09
CA LYS A 112 -37.14 -4.67 -2.38
C LYS A 112 -36.51 -4.75 -0.98
N PRO A 113 -35.66 -3.79 -0.58
CA PRO A 113 -35.13 -3.74 0.79
C PRO A 113 -36.27 -3.70 1.83
N ARG A 114 -36.06 -4.34 2.98
CA ARG A 114 -37.06 -4.38 4.06
C ARG A 114 -37.41 -2.98 4.58
N GLN A 115 -36.43 -2.09 4.64
CA GLN A 115 -36.59 -0.71 5.05
C GLN A 115 -35.93 0.19 4.02
N LEU A 116 -36.68 1.18 3.54
CA LEU A 116 -36.15 2.24 2.68
C LEU A 116 -35.77 3.44 3.56
N GLY A 117 -34.85 4.27 3.08
CA GLY A 117 -34.31 5.39 3.84
C GLY A 117 -33.18 4.98 4.78
N ILE A 118 -32.80 5.89 5.68
CA ILE A 118 -31.65 5.70 6.58
C ILE A 118 -32.11 4.94 7.82
N THR A 119 -31.37 3.90 8.18
CA THR A 119 -31.51 3.22 9.48
C THR A 119 -30.24 3.46 10.28
N VAL A 120 -30.37 4.12 11.43
CA VAL A 120 -29.22 4.45 12.29
C VAL A 120 -29.15 3.43 13.43
N PHE A 121 -27.98 2.84 13.61
CA PHE A 121 -27.64 2.07 14.80
C PHE A 121 -26.83 2.98 15.72
N GLN A 122 -27.49 3.57 16.72
CA GLN A 122 -26.82 4.46 17.70
C GLN A 122 -25.85 3.69 18.61
N ASP A 123 -26.14 2.41 18.82
CA ASP A 123 -25.30 1.48 19.56
C ASP A 123 -25.40 0.10 18.92
N TYR A 124 -24.38 -0.73 19.15
CA TYR A 124 -24.29 -2.08 18.64
C TYR A 124 -23.50 -2.97 19.61
N ASP A 125 -24.03 -4.15 19.91
CA ASP A 125 -23.36 -5.09 20.80
C ASP A 125 -22.06 -5.63 20.16
N LEU A 126 -20.93 -5.21 20.72
CA LEU A 126 -19.60 -5.63 20.27
C LEU A 126 -19.38 -7.12 20.41
N ASN A 127 -20.01 -7.79 21.38
CA ASN A 127 -19.88 -9.25 21.54
C ASN A 127 -20.38 -10.00 20.31
N ARG A 128 -21.37 -9.44 19.60
CA ARG A 128 -21.86 -10.00 18.34
C ARG A 128 -20.90 -9.78 17.18
N LEU A 129 -20.05 -8.74 17.24
CA LEU A 129 -19.07 -8.44 16.20
C LEU A 129 -17.81 -9.29 16.32
N VAL A 130 -17.47 -9.77 17.53
CA VAL A 130 -16.25 -10.56 17.77
C VAL A 130 -16.16 -11.78 16.85
N SER A 131 -17.27 -12.48 16.60
CA SER A 131 -17.30 -13.65 15.71
C SER A 131 -17.10 -13.31 14.22
N TYR A 132 -17.19 -12.03 13.86
CA TYR A 132 -17.01 -11.52 12.49
C TYR A 132 -15.65 -10.86 12.27
N ILE A 133 -14.79 -10.80 13.30
CA ILE A 133 -13.43 -10.25 13.14
C ILE A 133 -12.61 -11.18 12.26
N ASP A 134 -12.13 -10.67 11.13
CA ASP A 134 -10.99 -11.26 10.44
C ASP A 134 -9.71 -10.86 11.17
N TRP A 135 -9.09 -11.82 11.83
CA TRP A 135 -7.87 -11.61 12.61
C TRP A 135 -6.61 -11.57 11.74
N LYS A 136 -6.67 -11.93 10.45
CA LYS A 136 -5.48 -11.92 9.60
C LYS A 136 -4.89 -10.49 9.46
N PRO A 137 -5.66 -9.43 9.14
CA PRO A 137 -5.14 -8.06 9.15
C PRO A 137 -4.55 -7.62 10.49
N PHE A 138 -5.11 -8.09 11.61
CA PHE A 138 -4.57 -7.79 12.94
C PHE A 138 -3.14 -8.34 13.08
N PHE A 139 -2.90 -9.61 12.74
CA PHE A 139 -1.55 -10.19 12.78
C PHE A 139 -0.60 -9.56 11.76
N ASP A 140 -1.10 -9.16 10.58
CA ASP A 140 -0.29 -8.44 9.58
C ASP A 140 0.21 -7.09 10.12
N VAL A 141 -0.64 -6.35 10.87
CA VAL A 141 -0.27 -5.07 11.51
C VAL A 141 0.85 -5.28 12.54
N TRP A 142 0.77 -6.36 13.33
CA TRP A 142 1.82 -6.76 14.27
C TRP A 142 3.05 -7.41 13.60
N GLN A 143 3.10 -7.46 12.27
CA GLN A 143 4.14 -8.11 11.48
C GLN A 143 4.37 -9.60 11.83
N LEU A 144 3.38 -10.26 12.42
CA LEU A 144 3.43 -11.71 12.67
C LEU A 144 2.96 -12.45 11.41
N LYS A 145 3.93 -12.98 10.66
CA LYS A 145 3.69 -13.72 9.42
C LYS A 145 4.08 -15.18 9.61
N GLY A 146 3.08 -16.06 9.74
CA GLY A 146 3.33 -17.50 9.74
C GLY A 146 3.96 -17.97 8.42
N LYS A 147 4.84 -18.98 8.47
CA LYS A 147 5.36 -19.64 7.27
C LYS A 147 4.27 -20.49 6.64
N TYR A 148 4.34 -20.74 5.33
CA TYR A 148 3.41 -21.68 4.68
C TYR A 148 3.60 -23.08 5.29
N PRO A 149 2.53 -23.79 5.73
CA PRO A 149 1.10 -23.55 5.49
C PRO A 149 0.34 -22.77 6.59
N ASN A 150 1.02 -22.24 7.61
CA ASN A 150 0.47 -21.58 8.80
C ASN A 150 0.27 -20.06 8.69
N ARG A 151 0.30 -19.49 7.48
CA ARG A 151 0.36 -18.03 7.26
C ARG A 151 -0.83 -17.22 7.77
N GLY A 152 -2.01 -17.82 7.89
CA GLY A 152 -3.25 -17.14 8.26
C GLY A 152 -3.81 -17.58 9.60
N TYR A 153 -4.68 -16.76 10.18
CA TYR A 153 -5.51 -17.18 11.30
C TYR A 153 -6.46 -18.32 10.87
N PRO A 154 -6.72 -19.33 11.73
CA PRO A 154 -6.12 -19.57 13.05
C PRO A 154 -4.81 -20.37 12.99
N LYS A 155 -4.35 -20.80 11.81
CA LYS A 155 -3.16 -21.67 11.65
C LYS A 155 -1.86 -21.04 12.16
N ILE A 156 -1.76 -19.71 12.16
CA ILE A 156 -0.60 -18.97 12.67
C ILE A 156 -0.26 -19.32 14.13
N PHE A 157 -1.25 -19.74 14.93
CA PHE A 157 -1.04 -20.20 16.31
C PHE A 157 -0.20 -21.48 16.43
N ASN A 158 -0.09 -22.25 15.34
CA ASN A 158 0.72 -23.47 15.27
C ASN A 158 2.02 -23.26 14.50
N ASP A 159 2.33 -22.01 14.14
CA ASP A 159 3.62 -21.68 13.54
C ASP A 159 4.75 -21.82 14.57
N LYS A 160 5.86 -22.43 14.15
CA LYS A 160 7.00 -22.72 15.05
C LYS A 160 7.72 -21.44 15.49
N ASP A 161 7.76 -20.44 14.63
CA ASP A 161 8.56 -19.23 14.84
C ASP A 161 7.72 -18.13 15.50
N VAL A 162 6.47 -17.96 15.05
CA VAL A 162 5.62 -16.84 15.50
C VAL A 162 4.38 -17.26 16.30
N GLY A 163 4.09 -18.55 16.44
CA GLY A 163 2.83 -19.03 17.02
C GLY A 163 2.67 -18.72 18.51
N ALA A 164 3.76 -18.74 19.29
CA ALA A 164 3.75 -18.37 20.70
C ALA A 164 3.38 -16.89 20.89
N GLU A 165 4.02 -16.00 20.13
CA GLU A 165 3.71 -14.56 20.15
C GLU A 165 2.32 -14.27 19.60
N ALA A 166 1.89 -14.97 18.54
CA ALA A 166 0.55 -14.81 17.98
C ALA A 166 -0.54 -15.15 19.01
N LYS A 167 -0.33 -16.19 19.83
CA LYS A 167 -1.24 -16.49 20.94
C LYS A 167 -1.20 -15.42 22.02
N ARG A 168 -0.01 -14.91 22.35
CA ARG A 168 0.18 -13.90 23.41
C ARG A 168 -0.53 -12.58 23.10
N ILE A 169 -0.57 -12.15 21.85
CA ILE A 169 -1.23 -10.89 21.46
C ILE A 169 -2.72 -11.04 21.13
N TYR A 170 -3.20 -12.27 21.01
CA TYR A 170 -4.61 -12.57 20.73
C TYR A 170 -5.45 -12.66 22.01
N ILE A 171 -4.83 -13.09 23.12
CA ILE A 171 -5.42 -13.19 24.46
C ILE A 171 -5.39 -11.82 25.14
#